data_AF-A0A7S1I544-F1
#
_entry.id   AF-A0A7S1I544-F1
#
_cell.length_a   1.000
_cell.length_b   1.000
_cell.length_c   1.000
_cell.angle_alpha   90.00
_cell.angle_beta   90.00
_cell.angle_gamma   90.00
#
_symmetry.space_group_name_H-M   'P 1'
#
loop_
_entity.id
_entity.type
_entity.pdbx_description
1 polymer ?
#
loop_
_entity_poly.entity_id
_entity_poly.type
_entity_poly.pdbx_seq_one_letter_code
_entity_poly.pdbx_strand_id
1 'polypeptide(L)'
;TTSVPAGAAWLVGDGDEEDEATDEWHPKFAEAKLHAGHCYAITAARTVSLPLGAEAGGLGLGLGMDRPLNANLLRIRNPWGAYTWKGEWAEDAESWTADLRDQLGGADRTSFWVTVDEFVAHFTGMTVCYTCPGWEDVRVQGLFEGGLSSWVAEVSVAKPTPSFITISQTDRRSAQAQAYEYIHIGFYVLQPVLGFAAE
;
A
#
# COMPACT_ATOMS: atom_id res chain seq x y z
N THR A 1 -16.28 15.79 0.86
CA THR A 1 -14.88 15.37 1.04
C THR A 1 -14.79 14.58 2.33
N THR A 2 -14.87 13.26 2.25
CA THR A 2 -14.66 12.39 3.42
C THR A 2 -13.17 12.43 3.76
N SER A 3 -12.86 12.88 4.97
CA SER A 3 -11.49 12.94 5.48
C SER A 3 -10.91 11.52 5.53
N VAL A 4 -9.95 11.24 4.65
CA VAL A 4 -9.14 10.03 4.74
C VAL A 4 -8.13 10.26 5.87
N PRO A 5 -8.06 9.39 6.89
CA PRO A 5 -7.04 9.50 7.93
C PRO A 5 -5.63 9.45 7.33
N ALA A 6 -4.69 10.16 7.94
CA ALA A 6 -3.28 10.05 7.58
C ALA A 6 -2.82 8.60 7.66
N GLY A 7 -2.21 8.07 6.59
CA GLY A 7 -1.67 6.72 6.53
C GLY A 7 -2.58 5.63 5.96
N ALA A 8 -3.68 5.98 5.29
CA ALA A 8 -4.48 4.99 4.58
C ALA A 8 -3.74 4.48 3.33
N ALA A 9 -3.41 3.18 3.33
CA ALA A 9 -2.93 2.49 2.14
C ALA A 9 -4.06 1.65 1.54
N TRP A 10 -4.24 1.72 0.22
CA TRP A 10 -5.22 0.92 -0.52
C TRP A 10 -4.48 -0.19 -1.28
N LEU A 11 -4.99 -1.41 -1.18
CA LEU A 11 -4.38 -2.62 -1.72
C LEU A 11 -5.23 -3.14 -2.86
N VAL A 12 -4.67 -3.35 -4.04
CA VAL A 12 -5.37 -4.09 -5.10
C VAL A 12 -4.96 -5.55 -4.97
N GLY A 13 -5.93 -6.43 -4.73
CA GLY A 13 -5.71 -7.87 -4.84
C GLY A 13 -5.38 -8.24 -6.29
N ASP A 14 -4.43 -9.15 -6.47
CA ASP A 14 -3.98 -9.67 -7.78
C ASP A 14 -5.19 -10.00 -8.67
N GLY A 15 -5.37 -9.21 -9.73
CA GLY A 15 -6.22 -9.51 -10.85
C GLY A 15 -5.44 -9.02 -12.06
N ASP A 16 -5.18 -9.91 -13.02
CA ASP A 16 -4.67 -9.47 -14.31
C ASP A 16 -5.64 -8.42 -14.87
N GLU A 17 -5.18 -7.46 -15.69
CA GLU A 17 -6.02 -6.37 -16.22
C GLU A 17 -7.30 -6.84 -16.96
N GLU A 18 -7.44 -8.14 -17.20
CA GLU A 18 -8.58 -8.82 -17.82
C GLU A 18 -9.57 -9.46 -16.84
N ASP A 19 -9.26 -9.54 -15.55
CA ASP A 19 -10.14 -10.17 -14.56
C ASP A 19 -11.17 -9.15 -14.03
N GLU A 20 -12.28 -9.03 -14.76
CA GLU A 20 -13.50 -8.42 -14.20
C GLU A 20 -13.81 -9.08 -12.85
N ALA A 21 -14.27 -8.29 -11.88
CA ALA A 21 -14.67 -8.78 -10.57
C ALA A 21 -15.84 -9.77 -10.71
N THR A 22 -15.52 -11.05 -10.90
CA THR A 22 -16.46 -12.15 -10.91
C THR A 22 -16.74 -12.58 -9.47
N ASP A 23 -17.95 -13.07 -9.19
CA ASP A 23 -18.29 -13.71 -7.91
C ASP A 23 -17.54 -15.05 -7.71
N GLU A 24 -16.72 -15.47 -8.69
CA GLU A 24 -15.91 -16.68 -8.63
C GLU A 24 -14.59 -16.39 -7.91
N TRP A 25 -14.38 -17.10 -6.79
CA TRP A 25 -13.13 -17.01 -6.04
C TRP A 25 -11.97 -17.48 -6.90
N HIS A 26 -11.00 -16.60 -7.14
CA HIS A 26 -9.74 -17.01 -7.74
C HIS A 26 -9.09 -18.11 -6.86
N PRO A 27 -8.68 -19.26 -7.41
CA PRO A 27 -8.30 -20.45 -6.63
C PRO A 27 -7.14 -20.21 -5.66
N LYS A 28 -6.23 -19.27 -5.97
CA LYS A 28 -5.14 -18.79 -5.09
C LYS A 28 -5.63 -18.11 -3.81
N PHE A 29 -6.83 -17.52 -3.84
CA PHE A 29 -7.39 -16.68 -2.77
C PHE A 29 -8.64 -17.28 -2.12
N ALA A 30 -9.20 -18.35 -2.70
CA ALA A 30 -10.38 -19.06 -2.21
C ALA A 30 -10.17 -19.63 -0.79
N GLU A 31 -8.99 -20.17 -0.50
CA GLU A 31 -8.65 -20.70 0.83
C GLU A 31 -8.49 -19.59 1.87
N ALA A 32 -7.87 -18.47 1.47
CA ALA A 32 -7.61 -17.31 2.30
C ALA A 32 -8.83 -16.36 2.43
N LYS A 33 -9.88 -16.58 1.63
CA LYS A 33 -11.09 -15.74 1.49
C LYS A 33 -10.78 -14.27 1.16
N LEU A 34 -9.82 -14.04 0.28
CA LEU A 34 -9.55 -12.73 -0.31
C LEU A 34 -10.20 -12.61 -1.69
N HIS A 35 -10.68 -11.42 -2.04
CA HIS A 35 -11.21 -11.08 -3.35
C HIS A 35 -10.07 -10.53 -4.22
N ALA A 36 -9.85 -11.18 -5.36
CA ALA A 36 -9.03 -10.66 -6.44
C ALA A 36 -9.61 -9.35 -6.99
N GLY A 37 -8.77 -8.44 -7.47
CA GLY A 37 -9.20 -7.18 -8.09
C GLY A 37 -9.89 -6.18 -7.16
N HIS A 38 -9.96 -6.44 -5.85
CA HIS A 38 -10.64 -5.56 -4.89
C HIS A 38 -9.66 -4.73 -4.05
N CYS A 39 -10.14 -3.56 -3.60
CA CYS A 39 -9.38 -2.62 -2.79
C CYS A 39 -9.53 -2.89 -1.28
N TYR A 40 -8.44 -3.21 -0.58
CA TYR A 40 -8.40 -3.32 0.88
C TYR A 40 -7.68 -2.14 1.52
N ALA A 41 -7.96 -1.84 2.79
CA ALA A 41 -7.29 -0.74 3.51
C ALA A 41 -6.34 -1.27 4.59
N ILE A 42 -5.09 -0.81 4.61
CA ILE A 42 -4.22 -0.99 5.79
C ILE A 42 -4.59 0.07 6.83
N THR A 43 -4.89 -0.39 8.03
CA THR A 43 -5.39 0.46 9.13
C THR A 43 -4.45 0.55 10.32
N ALA A 44 -3.54 -0.41 10.47
CA ALA A 44 -2.50 -0.39 11.47
C ALA A 44 -1.30 -1.25 11.07
N ALA A 45 -0.14 -0.94 11.60
CA ALA A 45 1.06 -1.77 11.56
C ALA A 45 1.63 -1.85 12.99
N ARG A 46 1.97 -3.06 13.45
CA ARG A 46 2.45 -3.31 14.81
C ARG A 46 3.52 -4.40 14.80
N THR A 47 4.51 -4.26 15.68
CA THR A 47 5.46 -5.33 15.98
C THR A 47 5.12 -5.89 17.34
N VAL A 48 4.91 -7.20 17.43
CA VAL A 48 4.60 -7.89 18.69
C VAL A 48 5.66 -8.95 18.98
N SER A 49 5.99 -9.11 20.26
CA SER A 49 6.83 -10.21 20.71
C SER A 49 5.96 -11.44 20.95
N LEU A 50 6.23 -12.50 20.20
CA LEU A 50 5.53 -13.76 20.33
C LEU A 50 6.07 -14.55 21.54
N PRO A 51 5.21 -15.35 22.21
CA PRO A 51 5.65 -16.25 23.26
C PRO A 51 6.73 -17.21 22.75
N LEU A 52 7.63 -17.67 23.63
CA LEU A 52 8.59 -18.72 23.29
C LEU A 52 7.85 -19.95 22.74
N GLY A 53 8.21 -20.38 21.52
CA GLY A 53 7.63 -21.55 20.86
C GLY A 53 6.43 -21.26 19.94
N ALA A 54 6.01 -20.00 19.79
CA ALA A 54 5.09 -19.62 18.73
C ALA A 54 5.85 -19.47 17.40
N GLU A 55 5.42 -20.25 16.39
CA GLU A 55 6.01 -20.27 15.07
C GLU A 55 5.48 -19.07 14.26
N ALA A 56 6.29 -18.02 14.06
CA ALA A 56 5.92 -16.98 13.11
C ALA A 56 6.13 -17.51 11.69
N GLY A 57 5.06 -18.00 11.04
CA GLY A 57 5.05 -18.29 9.62
C GLY A 57 6.00 -19.41 9.17
N GLY A 58 5.65 -20.67 9.46
CA GLY A 58 6.02 -21.87 8.68
C GLY A 58 7.51 -22.19 8.43
N LEU A 59 8.45 -21.34 8.85
CA LEU A 59 9.88 -21.56 8.76
C LEU A 59 10.32 -22.22 10.06
N GLY A 60 10.07 -23.52 10.15
CA GLY A 60 10.52 -24.40 11.23
C GLY A 60 12.04 -24.41 11.37
N LEU A 61 12.59 -23.33 11.93
CA LEU A 61 13.95 -23.24 12.43
C LEU A 61 13.85 -23.35 13.94
N GLY A 62 13.71 -24.61 14.39
CA GLY A 62 13.89 -25.04 15.78
C GLY A 62 15.34 -24.83 16.26
N LEU A 63 15.81 -23.59 16.20
CA LEU A 63 17.03 -23.13 16.83
C LEU A 63 16.58 -22.64 18.21
N GLY A 64 17.01 -23.33 19.27
CA GLY A 64 16.74 -22.98 20.66
C GLY A 64 17.18 -21.56 20.99
N MET A 65 16.34 -20.59 20.64
CA MET A 65 16.54 -19.17 20.83
C MET A 65 15.84 -18.81 22.14
N ASP A 66 16.63 -18.53 23.17
CA ASP A 66 16.16 -18.04 24.49
C ASP A 66 15.59 -16.60 24.43
N ARG A 67 15.12 -16.15 23.26
CA ARG A 67 14.56 -14.80 23.06
C ARG A 67 13.24 -14.89 22.31
N PRO A 68 12.23 -14.08 22.71
CA PRO A 68 10.95 -14.04 22.02
C PRO A 68 11.16 -13.61 20.56
N LEU A 69 10.53 -14.32 19.62
CA LEU A 69 10.48 -13.91 18.21
C LEU A 69 9.59 -12.67 18.10
N ASN A 70 10.00 -11.69 17.28
CA ASN A 70 9.16 -10.54 16.97
C ASN A 70 8.45 -10.77 15.64
N ALA A 71 7.13 -10.56 15.61
CA ALA A 71 6.32 -10.61 14.41
C ALA A 71 5.88 -9.19 14.01
N ASN A 72 6.07 -8.86 12.73
CA ASN A 72 5.55 -7.62 12.14
C ASN A 72 4.19 -7.90 11.51
N LEU A 73 3.15 -7.27 12.05
CA LEU A 73 1.76 -7.49 11.68
C LEU A 73 1.14 -6.23 11.07
N LEU A 74 0.30 -6.44 10.07
CA LEU A 74 -0.51 -5.43 9.39
C LEU A 74 -1.98 -5.72 9.63
N ARG A 75 -2.76 -4.69 9.99
CA ARG A 75 -4.22 -4.79 10.11
C ARG A 75 -4.87 -4.35 8.80
N ILE A 76 -5.44 -5.31 8.09
CA ILE A 76 -6.10 -5.12 6.81
C ILE A 76 -7.61 -5.08 7.03
N ARG A 77 -8.29 -4.14 6.38
CA ARG A 77 -9.74 -3.98 6.42
C ARG A 77 -10.34 -4.20 5.03
N ASN A 78 -11.34 -5.08 4.96
CA ASN A 78 -12.21 -5.27 3.82
C ASN A 78 -13.40 -4.28 3.92
N PRO A 79 -13.58 -3.35 2.96
CA PRO A 79 -14.68 -2.39 3.00
C PRO A 79 -16.08 -3.03 2.81
N TRP A 80 -16.18 -4.23 2.24
CA TRP A 80 -17.46 -4.94 2.07
C TRP A 80 -17.92 -5.70 3.32
N GLY A 81 -17.05 -5.85 4.32
CA GLY A 81 -17.40 -6.35 5.66
C GLY A 81 -17.99 -7.76 5.73
N ALA A 82 -17.83 -8.56 4.66
CA ALA A 82 -18.53 -9.82 4.49
C ALA A 82 -17.67 -11.09 4.70
N TYR A 83 -16.37 -10.98 5.00
CA TYR A 83 -15.49 -12.16 4.98
C TYR A 83 -14.41 -12.16 6.06
N THR A 84 -14.44 -13.23 6.86
CA THR A 84 -13.45 -13.57 7.88
C THR A 84 -12.24 -14.23 7.22
N TRP A 85 -11.07 -13.58 7.32
CA TRP A 85 -9.76 -14.17 7.02
C TRP A 85 -9.58 -15.52 7.73
N LYS A 86 -8.98 -16.49 7.05
CA LYS A 86 -8.76 -17.86 7.58
C LYS A 86 -7.27 -18.21 7.75
N GLY A 87 -6.43 -17.22 8.06
CA GLY A 87 -5.01 -17.45 8.35
C GLY A 87 -4.71 -17.56 9.85
N GLU A 88 -3.42 -17.57 10.17
CA GLU A 88 -2.87 -17.74 11.52
C GLU A 88 -3.32 -16.66 12.52
N TRP A 89 -3.77 -15.51 11.99
CA TRP A 89 -4.25 -14.36 12.76
C TRP A 89 -5.75 -14.07 12.54
N ALA A 90 -6.52 -15.08 12.13
CA ALA A 90 -7.99 -15.03 12.06
C ALA A 90 -8.64 -14.85 13.44
N GLU A 91 -9.91 -14.41 13.49
CA GLU A 91 -10.65 -14.18 14.74
C GLU A 91 -10.64 -15.41 15.68
N ASP A 92 -10.71 -16.61 15.09
CA ASP A 92 -10.77 -17.90 15.80
C ASP A 92 -9.40 -18.60 15.89
N ALA A 93 -8.30 -17.95 15.51
CA ALA A 93 -6.99 -18.59 15.50
C ALA A 93 -6.41 -18.79 16.92
N GLU A 94 -5.73 -19.93 17.13
CA GLU A 94 -5.10 -20.30 18.41
C GLU A 94 -3.91 -19.38 18.77
N SER A 95 -3.34 -18.68 17.78
CA SER A 95 -2.23 -17.74 17.96
C SER A 95 -2.60 -16.50 18.81
N TRP A 96 -3.90 -16.27 19.05
CA TRP A 96 -4.38 -15.19 19.90
C TRP A 96 -4.29 -15.51 21.39
N THR A 97 -3.29 -14.96 22.08
CA THR A 97 -3.30 -14.87 23.55
C THR A 97 -4.14 -13.68 24.02
N ALA A 98 -4.58 -13.70 25.29
CA ALA A 98 -5.31 -12.57 25.88
C ALA A 98 -4.52 -11.26 25.80
N ASP A 99 -3.20 -11.32 26.06
CA ASP A 99 -2.31 -10.16 25.98
C ASP A 99 -2.19 -9.62 24.55
N LEU A 100 -2.10 -10.50 23.54
CA LEU A 100 -2.05 -10.09 22.14
C LEU A 100 -3.37 -9.47 21.67
N ARG A 101 -4.51 -10.01 22.13
CA ARG A 101 -5.83 -9.42 21.84
C ARG A 101 -5.97 -8.02 22.43
N ASP A 102 -5.47 -7.79 23.63
CA ASP A 102 -5.48 -6.46 24.26
C ASP A 102 -4.58 -5.48 23.51
N GLN A 103 -3.37 -5.90 23.11
CA GLN A 103 -2.40 -5.05 22.40
C GLN A 103 -2.83 -4.71 20.95
N LEU A 104 -3.43 -5.66 20.24
CA LEU A 104 -3.79 -5.50 18.83
C LEU A 104 -5.28 -5.16 18.62
N GLY A 105 -6.11 -5.23 19.67
CA GLY A 105 -7.55 -5.04 19.59
C GLY A 105 -8.29 -6.18 18.85
N GLY A 106 -7.63 -7.32 18.66
CA GLY A 106 -8.16 -8.49 17.95
C GLY A 106 -8.43 -8.29 16.46
N ALA A 107 -9.12 -9.26 15.86
CA ALA A 107 -9.72 -9.18 14.53
C ALA A 107 -11.24 -8.95 14.66
N ASP A 108 -11.86 -8.38 13.64
CA ASP A 108 -13.32 -8.20 13.55
C ASP A 108 -13.84 -8.75 12.21
N ARG A 109 -15.17 -8.74 12.00
CA ARG A 109 -15.80 -9.26 10.77
C ARG A 109 -15.34 -8.56 9.48
N THR A 110 -14.74 -7.38 9.61
CA THR A 110 -14.32 -6.51 8.50
C THR A 110 -12.81 -6.31 8.45
N SER A 111 -12.06 -6.68 9.49
CA SER A 111 -10.62 -6.46 9.59
C SER A 111 -9.89 -7.61 10.25
N PHE A 112 -8.71 -7.90 9.73
CA PHE A 112 -7.88 -9.03 10.13
C PHE A 112 -6.42 -8.62 10.17
N TRP A 113 -5.64 -9.37 10.93
CA TRP A 113 -4.19 -9.20 10.98
C TRP A 113 -3.53 -10.21 10.04
N VAL A 114 -2.44 -9.80 9.42
CA VAL A 114 -1.54 -10.67 8.65
C VAL A 114 -0.10 -10.29 8.97
N THR A 115 0.81 -11.24 8.84
CA THR A 115 2.24 -10.93 8.84
C THR A 115 2.63 -10.15 7.59
N VAL A 116 3.74 -9.41 7.66
CA VAL A 116 4.31 -8.75 6.48
C VAL A 116 4.64 -9.76 5.37
N ASP A 117 5.06 -10.98 5.73
CA ASP A 117 5.39 -12.03 4.76
C ASP A 117 4.14 -12.56 4.04
N GLU A 118 3.06 -12.84 4.79
CA GLU A 118 1.75 -13.17 4.20
C GLU A 118 1.23 -12.02 3.33
N PHE A 119 1.42 -10.77 3.77
CA PHE A 119 1.03 -9.60 2.99
C PHE A 119 1.73 -9.57 1.63
N VAL A 120 3.06 -9.77 1.60
CA VAL A 120 3.83 -9.79 0.36
C VAL A 120 3.45 -10.99 -0.53
N ALA A 121 3.07 -12.12 0.07
CA ALA A 121 2.64 -13.30 -0.68
C ALA A 121 1.27 -13.15 -1.34
N HIS A 122 0.37 -12.35 -0.74
CA HIS A 122 -1.03 -12.26 -1.15
C HIS A 122 -1.42 -10.94 -1.85
N PHE A 123 -0.67 -9.85 -1.67
CA PHE A 123 -0.99 -8.54 -2.25
C PHE A 123 0.11 -8.05 -3.18
N THR A 124 -0.28 -7.52 -4.36
CA THR A 124 0.67 -7.12 -5.41
C THR A 124 0.80 -5.62 -5.62
N GLY A 125 -0.20 -4.83 -5.20
CA GLY A 125 -0.15 -3.37 -5.29
C GLY A 125 -0.52 -2.70 -3.97
N MET A 126 0.24 -1.67 -3.59
CA MET A 126 -0.06 -0.79 -2.46
C MET A 126 0.04 0.66 -2.91
N THR A 127 -1.02 1.44 -2.69
CA THR A 127 -1.00 2.89 -2.86
C THR A 127 -1.04 3.57 -1.50
N VAL A 128 -0.07 4.43 -1.21
CA VAL A 128 -0.02 5.23 0.02
C VAL A 128 -0.37 6.67 -0.31
N CYS A 129 -1.37 7.21 0.38
CA CYS A 129 -1.65 8.65 0.33
C CYS A 129 -0.89 9.35 1.47
N TYR A 130 0.13 10.14 1.11
CA TYR A 130 0.84 10.97 2.06
C TYR A 130 0.03 12.22 2.37
N THR A 131 -0.43 12.34 3.61
CA THR A 131 -0.88 13.62 4.14
C THR A 131 0.19 14.10 5.11
N CYS A 132 0.84 15.20 4.76
CA CYS A 132 1.91 15.78 5.56
C CYS A 132 1.47 17.18 6.01
N PRO A 133 0.82 17.29 7.19
CA PRO A 133 0.40 18.58 7.70
C PRO A 133 1.57 19.55 7.81
N GLY A 134 1.41 20.78 7.30
CA GLY A 134 2.43 21.82 7.31
C GLY A 134 3.46 21.74 6.18
N TRP A 135 3.30 20.83 5.22
CA TRP A 135 4.09 20.85 3.98
C TRP A 135 3.50 21.85 2.99
N GLU A 136 4.37 22.47 2.21
CA GLU A 136 3.97 23.34 1.10
C GLU A 136 3.65 22.49 -0.14
N ASP A 137 2.53 22.79 -0.79
CA ASP A 137 2.08 22.12 -2.02
C ASP A 137 2.08 23.13 -3.18
N VAL A 138 2.90 22.85 -4.19
CA VAL A 138 2.99 23.64 -5.43
C VAL A 138 2.57 22.76 -6.60
N ARG A 139 1.56 23.22 -7.34
CA ARG A 139 1.00 22.51 -8.49
C ARG A 139 1.15 23.33 -9.75
N VAL A 140 1.77 22.74 -10.75
CA VAL A 140 1.93 23.33 -12.09
C VAL A 140 1.20 22.44 -13.08
N GLN A 141 0.29 23.05 -13.85
CA GLN A 141 -0.34 22.38 -14.98
C GLN A 141 0.49 22.67 -16.22
N GLY A 142 0.66 21.64 -17.06
CA GLY A 142 1.34 21.79 -18.34
C GLY A 142 0.82 20.80 -19.37
N LEU A 143 1.19 21.07 -20.61
CA LEU A 143 0.92 20.22 -21.76
C LEU A 143 2.23 19.58 -22.24
N PHE A 144 2.12 18.41 -22.86
CA PHE A 144 3.21 17.80 -23.61
C PHE A 144 2.99 18.06 -25.09
N GLU A 145 3.98 18.68 -25.74
CA GLU A 145 3.98 18.96 -27.18
C GLU A 145 5.15 18.21 -27.82
N GLY A 146 4.86 17.36 -28.81
CA GLY A 146 5.91 16.55 -29.47
C GLY A 146 6.66 15.61 -28.52
N GLY A 147 6.03 15.19 -27.41
CA GLY A 147 6.66 14.34 -26.39
C GLY A 147 7.50 15.07 -25.35
N LEU A 148 7.58 16.40 -25.40
CA LEU A 148 8.32 17.22 -24.44
C LEU A 148 7.36 18.04 -23.58
N SER A 149 7.72 18.24 -22.31
CA SER A 149 6.98 19.14 -21.42
C SER A 149 7.10 20.59 -21.91
N SER A 150 5.99 21.33 -21.87
CA SER A 150 5.94 22.77 -22.11
C SER A 150 6.64 23.62 -21.05
N TRP A 151 7.06 23.02 -19.93
CA TRP A 151 7.71 23.73 -18.83
C TRP A 151 8.79 22.88 -18.14
N VAL A 152 9.68 23.60 -17.46
CA VAL A 152 10.71 23.07 -16.56
C VAL A 152 10.59 23.84 -15.25
N ALA A 153 10.64 23.15 -14.10
CA ALA A 153 10.72 23.80 -12.79
C ALA A 153 12.13 23.68 -12.23
N GLU A 154 12.64 24.80 -11.72
CA GLU A 154 13.85 24.84 -10.92
C GLU A 154 13.48 24.85 -9.44
N VAL A 155 14.07 23.93 -8.67
CA VAL A 155 13.81 23.80 -7.22
C VAL A 155 15.10 24.11 -6.46
N SER A 156 15.10 25.22 -5.74
CA SER A 156 16.20 25.64 -4.86
C SER A 156 15.99 25.13 -3.44
N VAL A 157 16.87 24.25 -2.97
CA VAL A 157 16.77 23.60 -1.65
C VAL A 157 17.88 24.13 -0.73
N ALA A 158 17.53 25.03 0.20
CA ALA A 158 18.51 25.70 1.07
C ALA A 158 19.01 24.83 2.24
N LYS A 159 18.22 23.82 2.65
CA LYS A 159 18.51 22.88 3.74
C LYS A 159 18.04 21.49 3.31
N PRO A 160 18.59 20.39 3.86
CA PRO A 160 18.06 19.05 3.58
C PRO A 160 16.56 18.99 3.87
N THR A 161 15.75 18.87 2.82
CA THR A 161 14.29 18.92 2.88
C THR A 161 13.74 17.66 2.21
N PRO A 162 12.99 16.81 2.95
CA PRO A 162 12.21 15.74 2.34
C PRO A 162 11.17 16.35 1.41
N SER A 163 11.14 15.88 0.16
CA SER A 163 10.25 16.39 -0.88
C SER A 163 9.66 15.23 -1.66
N PHE A 164 8.40 15.37 -2.08
CA PHE A 164 7.75 14.46 -3.02
C PHE A 164 7.50 15.21 -4.33
N ILE A 165 7.82 14.56 -5.45
CA ILE A 165 7.49 15.06 -6.78
C ILE A 165 6.53 14.05 -7.40
N THR A 166 5.36 14.53 -7.81
CA THR A 166 4.33 13.70 -8.45
C THR A 166 3.98 14.31 -9.79
N ILE A 167 3.95 13.47 -10.81
CA ILE A 167 3.37 13.82 -12.11
C ILE A 167 2.10 13.01 -12.27
N SER A 168 0.99 13.70 -12.49
CA SER A 168 -0.29 13.10 -12.82
C SER A 168 -0.76 13.61 -14.18
N GLN A 169 -1.39 12.73 -14.94
CA GLN A 169 -2.16 13.10 -16.11
C GLN A 169 -3.64 13.00 -15.77
N THR A 170 -4.47 13.69 -16.54
CA THR A 170 -5.93 13.50 -16.47
C THR A 170 -6.24 12.03 -16.66
N ASP A 171 -7.21 11.50 -15.91
CA ASP A 171 -7.66 10.13 -16.10
C ASP A 171 -8.89 10.07 -17.02
N ARG A 172 -9.21 8.87 -17.52
CA ARG A 172 -10.37 8.65 -18.39
C ARG A 172 -11.69 9.13 -17.75
N ARG A 173 -11.81 9.00 -16.41
CA ARG A 173 -13.02 9.39 -15.67
C ARG A 173 -13.21 10.90 -15.67
N SER A 174 -12.13 11.65 -15.46
CA SER A 174 -12.10 13.11 -15.42
C SER A 174 -12.25 13.70 -16.81
N ALA A 175 -11.66 13.06 -17.83
CA ALA A 175 -11.77 13.49 -19.23
C ALA A 175 -13.16 13.24 -19.84
N GLN A 176 -13.99 12.38 -19.22
CA GLN A 176 -15.28 11.94 -19.75
C GLN A 176 -15.21 11.45 -21.21
N ALA A 177 -14.06 10.89 -21.60
CA ALA A 177 -13.79 10.49 -22.97
C ALA A 177 -14.13 9.00 -23.20
N GLN A 178 -14.85 8.70 -24.28
CA GLN A 178 -15.15 7.32 -24.67
C GLN A 178 -13.88 6.55 -25.03
N ALA A 179 -12.94 7.19 -25.72
CA ALA A 179 -11.60 6.70 -26.00
C ALA A 179 -10.58 7.62 -25.32
N TYR A 180 -9.81 7.07 -24.37
CA TYR A 180 -8.73 7.76 -23.68
C TYR A 180 -7.50 6.87 -23.68
N GLU A 181 -6.42 7.35 -24.27
CA GLU A 181 -5.14 6.65 -24.29
C GLU A 181 -4.21 7.34 -23.29
N TYR A 182 -3.73 6.57 -22.32
CA TYR A 182 -2.75 7.06 -21.35
C TYR A 182 -1.40 7.18 -22.04
N ILE A 183 -0.74 8.32 -21.87
CA ILE A 183 0.64 8.47 -22.31
C ILE A 183 1.59 8.01 -21.21
N HIS A 184 2.73 7.42 -21.61
CA HIS A 184 3.82 7.15 -20.69
C HIS A 184 4.48 8.48 -20.29
N ILE A 185 4.36 8.85 -19.02
CA ILE A 185 4.92 10.09 -18.48
C ILE A 185 6.07 9.78 -17.52
N GLY A 186 7.06 10.64 -17.51
CA GLY A 186 8.22 10.56 -16.61
C GLY A 186 8.91 11.92 -16.52
N PHE A 187 9.89 12.02 -15.64
CA PHE A 187 10.69 13.24 -15.49
C PHE A 187 12.13 12.93 -15.13
N TYR A 188 12.97 13.93 -15.39
CA TYR A 188 14.37 13.92 -15.00
C TYR A 188 14.58 14.98 -13.92
N VAL A 189 15.32 14.62 -12.88
CA VAL A 189 15.84 15.58 -11.90
C VAL A 189 17.30 15.83 -12.28
N LEU A 190 17.58 17.07 -12.67
CA LEU A 190 18.90 17.46 -13.14
C LEU A 190 19.53 18.41 -12.11
N GLN A 191 20.83 18.21 -11.85
CA GLN A 191 21.59 19.19 -11.09
C GLN A 191 22.01 20.32 -12.05
N PRO A 192 21.69 21.59 -11.75
CA PRO A 192 22.12 22.69 -12.59
C PRO A 192 23.66 22.78 -12.56
N VAL A 193 24.27 22.79 -13.76
CA VAL A 193 25.69 23.07 -13.92
C VAL A 193 25.85 24.55 -14.22
N LEU A 194 26.32 25.32 -13.23
CA LEU A 194 26.71 26.71 -13.45
C LEU A 194 27.94 26.72 -14.37
N GLY A 195 27.78 27.09 -15.64
CA GLY A 195 28.93 27.24 -16.54
C GLY A 195 28.70 27.10 -18.04
N PHE A 196 27.53 26.62 -18.51
CA PHE A 196 27.23 26.67 -19.93
C PHE A 196 26.67 28.05 -20.30
N ALA A 197 27.57 28.99 -20.56
CA ALA A 197 27.24 30.09 -21.46
C ALA A 197 26.95 29.45 -22.83
N ALA A 198 25.72 29.59 -23.31
CA ALA A 198 25.43 29.31 -24.71
C ALA A 198 26.28 30.28 -25.54
N GLU A 199 27.25 29.75 -26.30
CA GLU A 199 27.87 30.48 -27.42
C GLU A 199 26.85 30.73 -28.53
#